data_AF-K1URA6-F1
#
_entry.id   AF-K1URA6-F1
#
_cell.length_a   1.000
_cell.length_b   1.000
_cell.length_c   1.000
_cell.angle_alpha   90.00
_cell.angle_beta   90.00
_cell.angle_gamma   90.00
#
_symmetry.space_group_name_H-M   'P 1'
#
loop_
_entity.id
_entity.type
_entity.pdbx_description
1 polymer ?
#
loop_
_entity_poly.entity_id
_entity_poly.type
_entity_poly.pdbx_seq_one_letter_code
_entity_poly.pdbx_strand_id
1 'polypeptide(L)'
;YLASPADTTRLETLYQIALLDQLSPTFIYYENKLLEEAIAQKNILYQSAAIYAHIIYYYNLLDQKHAEQWLKRLEQLSEEHNYYRHYFRGKKMMIEFYVISQKIELALKQAQDMYDKAQSLGNHDGMREACLCLMTGYFNTLRYKEGITYLNKAFELTSPDSSLATQIDLLTKAVLAYSYLHDNDNMFRYLEELNNAKNRLQEEGTTVLTNGYTNLYLLIDLQYALYYTRL
;
A
#
# COMPACT_ATOMS: atom_id res chain seq x y z
N TYR A 1 -8.07 24.27 -14.60
CA TYR A 1 -9.11 23.48 -13.92
C TYR A 1 -10.48 24.18 -13.87
N LEU A 2 -10.55 25.49 -13.56
CA LEU A 2 -11.82 26.25 -13.49
C LEU A 2 -12.65 26.29 -14.79
N ALA A 3 -12.05 25.95 -15.94
CA ALA A 3 -12.73 25.89 -17.24
C ALA A 3 -13.24 24.49 -17.63
N SER A 4 -12.84 23.43 -16.90
CA SER A 4 -13.32 22.07 -17.19
C SER A 4 -14.77 21.92 -16.71
N PRO A 5 -15.65 21.17 -17.40
CA PRO A 5 -17.02 20.93 -16.94
C PRO A 5 -17.05 20.30 -15.55
N ALA A 6 -18.11 20.53 -14.77
CA ALA A 6 -18.28 19.94 -13.43
C ALA A 6 -18.71 18.46 -13.53
N ASP A 7 -17.87 17.65 -14.16
CA ASP A 7 -18.09 16.23 -14.41
C ASP A 7 -16.83 15.42 -14.06
N THR A 8 -16.82 14.15 -14.47
CA THR A 8 -15.72 13.22 -14.23
C THR A 8 -14.39 13.69 -14.82
N THR A 9 -14.40 14.49 -15.89
CA THR A 9 -13.19 15.03 -16.52
C THR A 9 -12.44 15.96 -15.57
N ARG A 10 -13.18 16.77 -14.79
CA ARG A 10 -12.57 17.66 -13.78
C ARG A 10 -12.01 16.87 -12.61
N LEU A 11 -12.72 15.83 -12.15
CA LEU A 11 -12.21 14.93 -11.10
C LEU A 11 -10.91 14.26 -11.54
N GLU A 12 -10.88 13.72 -12.76
CA GLU A 12 -9.68 13.11 -13.33
C GLU A 12 -8.54 14.13 -13.46
N THR A 13 -8.82 15.33 -13.96
CA THR A 13 -7.81 16.40 -14.06
C THR A 13 -7.23 16.76 -12.70
N LEU A 14 -8.07 16.96 -11.67
CA LEU A 14 -7.62 17.28 -10.32
C LEU A 14 -6.79 16.14 -9.73
N TYR A 15 -7.21 14.90 -9.94
CA TYR A 15 -6.49 13.71 -9.51
C TYR A 15 -5.10 13.62 -10.16
N GLN A 16 -5.01 13.79 -11.49
CA GLN A 16 -3.71 13.77 -12.18
C GLN A 16 -2.78 14.90 -11.72
N ILE A 17 -3.31 16.12 -11.48
CA ILE A 17 -2.50 17.22 -10.96
C ILE A 17 -1.96 16.90 -9.56
N ALA A 18 -2.78 16.34 -8.68
CA ALA A 18 -2.34 15.96 -7.34
C ALA A 18 -1.22 14.90 -7.39
N LEU A 19 -1.25 13.97 -8.35
CA LEU A 19 -0.21 12.95 -8.49
C LEU A 19 1.15 13.49 -8.94
N LEU A 20 1.24 14.72 -9.50
CA LEU A 20 2.50 15.27 -10.01
C LEU A 20 3.52 15.58 -8.92
N ASP A 21 3.08 15.97 -7.72
CA ASP A 21 3.98 16.36 -6.64
C ASP A 21 3.36 16.00 -5.28
N GLN A 22 3.47 14.72 -4.92
CA GLN A 22 2.84 14.14 -3.73
C GLN A 22 3.47 14.55 -2.39
N LEU A 23 4.62 15.22 -2.42
CA LEU A 23 5.38 15.56 -1.21
C LEU A 23 5.36 17.06 -0.89
N SER A 24 4.90 17.92 -1.79
CA SER A 24 4.80 19.34 -1.51
C SER A 24 3.48 19.73 -0.86
N PRO A 25 3.41 20.89 -0.17
CA PRO A 25 2.14 21.43 0.34
C PRO A 25 1.08 21.64 -0.75
N THR A 26 1.50 21.77 -2.01
CA THR A 26 0.62 21.90 -3.17
C THR A 26 -0.23 20.64 -3.38
N PHE A 27 0.27 19.47 -2.97
CA PHE A 27 -0.47 18.22 -2.97
C PHE A 27 -1.80 18.34 -2.23
N ILE A 28 -1.74 18.76 -0.97
CA ILE A 28 -2.91 18.88 -0.09
C ILE A 28 -3.89 19.92 -0.62
N TYR A 29 -3.41 20.97 -1.28
CA TYR A 29 -4.30 21.94 -1.93
C TYR A 29 -5.17 21.27 -3.01
N TYR A 30 -4.55 20.51 -3.92
CA TYR A 30 -5.29 19.86 -5.01
C TYR A 30 -6.13 18.67 -4.53
N GLU A 31 -5.66 17.91 -3.54
CA GLU A 31 -6.42 16.81 -2.93
C GLU A 31 -7.67 17.31 -2.20
N ASN A 32 -7.58 18.46 -1.50
CA ASN A 32 -8.77 19.08 -0.92
C ASN A 32 -9.76 19.53 -1.99
N LYS A 33 -9.27 20.10 -3.11
CA LYS A 33 -10.12 20.48 -4.24
C LYS A 33 -10.79 19.28 -4.90
N LEU A 34 -10.05 18.18 -5.06
CA LEU A 34 -10.58 16.91 -5.55
C LEU A 34 -11.69 16.39 -4.63
N LEU A 35 -11.46 16.41 -3.32
CA LEU A 35 -12.43 15.93 -2.35
C LEU A 35 -13.70 16.80 -2.31
N GLU A 36 -13.57 18.12 -2.33
CA GLU A 36 -14.70 19.06 -2.42
C GLU A 36 -15.56 18.77 -3.66
N GLU A 37 -14.93 18.64 -4.83
CA GLU A 37 -15.62 18.35 -6.09
C GLU A 37 -16.26 16.95 -6.07
N ALA A 38 -15.55 15.94 -5.54
CA ALA A 38 -16.06 14.57 -5.46
C ALA A 38 -17.26 14.45 -4.51
N ILE A 39 -17.31 15.24 -3.44
CA ILE A 39 -18.49 15.34 -2.56
C ILE A 39 -19.64 16.02 -3.29
N ALA A 40 -19.39 17.15 -3.97
CA ALA A 40 -20.42 17.87 -4.72
C ALA A 40 -21.05 16.99 -5.82
N GLN A 41 -20.24 16.17 -6.49
CA GLN A 41 -20.67 15.21 -7.50
C GLN A 41 -21.16 13.87 -6.93
N LYS A 42 -21.11 13.66 -5.61
CA LYS A 42 -21.42 12.38 -4.94
C LYS A 42 -20.63 11.18 -5.50
N ASN A 43 -19.40 11.42 -5.96
CA ASN A 43 -18.55 10.41 -6.58
C ASN A 43 -17.69 9.69 -5.52
N ILE A 44 -18.15 8.52 -5.07
CA ILE A 44 -17.52 7.75 -3.99
C ILE A 44 -16.10 7.28 -4.33
N LEU A 45 -15.83 6.97 -5.60
CA LEU A 45 -14.51 6.55 -6.06
C LEU A 45 -13.46 7.64 -5.75
N TYR A 46 -13.72 8.87 -6.19
CA TYR A 46 -12.80 9.99 -5.98
C TYR A 46 -12.80 10.51 -4.55
N GLN A 47 -13.94 10.45 -3.82
CA GLN A 47 -13.95 10.75 -2.38
C GLN A 47 -13.03 9.80 -1.62
N SER A 48 -13.15 8.50 -1.88
CA SER A 48 -12.33 7.46 -1.27
C SER A 48 -10.84 7.63 -1.63
N ALA A 49 -10.54 7.90 -2.90
CA ALA A 49 -9.17 8.14 -3.36
C ALA A 49 -8.54 9.37 -2.70
N ALA A 50 -9.25 10.50 -2.66
CA ALA A 50 -8.74 11.75 -2.07
C ALA A 50 -8.54 11.63 -0.55
N ILE A 51 -9.47 11.00 0.17
CA ILE A 51 -9.29 10.74 1.61
C ILE A 51 -8.06 9.86 1.85
N TYR A 52 -7.89 8.80 1.06
CA TYR A 52 -6.71 7.93 1.17
C TYR A 52 -5.41 8.65 0.85
N ALA A 53 -5.41 9.56 -0.13
CA ALA A 53 -4.27 10.41 -0.45
C ALA A 53 -3.82 11.27 0.74
N HIS A 54 -4.76 11.80 1.53
CA HIS A 54 -4.43 12.49 2.78
C HIS A 54 -3.77 11.57 3.81
N ILE A 55 -4.23 10.32 3.93
CA ILE A 55 -3.59 9.32 4.80
C ILE A 55 -2.13 9.09 4.37
N ILE A 56 -1.88 8.90 3.07
CA ILE A 56 -0.53 8.75 2.52
C ILE A 56 0.35 9.95 2.87
N TYR A 57 -0.16 11.17 2.67
CA TYR A 57 0.59 12.39 2.96
C TYR A 57 1.05 12.46 4.42
N TYR A 58 0.13 12.28 5.37
CA TYR A 58 0.48 12.32 6.79
C TYR A 58 1.30 11.12 7.23
N TYR A 59 1.10 9.96 6.62
CA TYR A 59 1.95 8.78 6.83
C TYR A 59 3.41 9.07 6.46
N ASN A 60 3.66 9.68 5.30
CA ASN A 60 5.00 10.05 4.85
C ASN A 60 5.67 11.08 5.76
N LEU A 61 4.89 11.91 6.46
CA LEU A 61 5.38 12.87 7.47
C LEU A 61 5.51 12.25 8.87
N LEU A 62 5.19 10.95 9.02
CA LEU A 62 5.10 10.25 10.30
C LEU A 62 4.12 10.91 11.31
N ASP A 63 3.10 11.62 10.79
CA ASP A 63 2.07 12.26 11.60
C ASP A 63 0.88 11.31 11.80
N GLN A 64 1.04 10.41 12.77
CA GLN A 64 0.02 9.42 13.10
C GLN A 64 -1.34 10.06 13.45
N LYS A 65 -1.34 11.18 14.17
CA LYS A 65 -2.58 11.80 14.67
C LYS A 65 -3.47 12.24 13.52
N HIS A 66 -2.92 12.95 12.54
CA HIS A 66 -3.71 13.39 11.39
C HIS A 66 -4.06 12.23 10.47
N ALA A 67 -3.15 11.28 10.26
CA ALA A 67 -3.44 10.09 9.46
C ALA A 67 -4.61 9.27 10.05
N GLU A 68 -4.68 9.12 11.37
CA GLU A 68 -5.81 8.47 12.06
C GLU A 68 -7.13 9.22 11.89
N GLN A 69 -7.12 10.56 11.91
CA GLN A 69 -8.34 11.35 11.66
C GLN A 69 -8.89 11.11 10.26
N TRP A 70 -8.00 11.07 9.25
CA TRP A 70 -8.40 10.77 7.88
C TRP A 70 -8.82 9.30 7.69
N LEU A 71 -8.19 8.35 8.40
CA LEU A 71 -8.66 6.96 8.37
C LEU A 71 -10.08 6.83 8.91
N LYS A 72 -10.43 7.51 10.02
CA LYS A 72 -11.80 7.48 10.55
C LYS A 72 -12.82 7.97 9.53
N ARG A 73 -12.49 9.03 8.79
CA ARG A 73 -13.33 9.54 7.71
C ARG A 73 -13.46 8.52 6.56
N LEU A 74 -12.37 7.82 6.22
CA LEU A 74 -12.38 6.78 5.21
C LEU A 74 -13.23 5.58 5.63
N GLU A 75 -13.12 5.18 6.90
CA GLU A 75 -13.91 4.10 7.49
C GLU A 75 -15.40 4.41 7.40
N GLN A 76 -15.81 5.59 7.85
CA GLN A 76 -17.20 6.05 7.76
C GLN A 76 -17.71 6.01 6.32
N LEU A 77 -16.97 6.61 5.36
CA LEU A 77 -17.36 6.58 3.95
C LEU A 77 -17.49 5.14 3.41
N SER A 78 -16.57 4.26 3.81
CA SER A 78 -16.55 2.87 3.34
C SER A 78 -17.73 2.07 3.88
N GLU A 79 -18.11 2.27 5.14
CA GLU A 79 -19.25 1.61 5.77
C GLU A 79 -20.59 2.15 5.23
N GLU A 80 -20.72 3.47 5.08
CA GLU A 80 -21.94 4.11 4.55
C GLU A 80 -22.25 3.69 3.11
N HIS A 81 -21.22 3.45 2.30
CA HIS A 81 -21.36 3.15 0.87
C HIS A 81 -20.99 1.71 0.49
N ASN A 82 -20.64 0.85 1.46
CA ASN A 82 -20.10 -0.49 1.22
C ASN A 82 -18.94 -0.49 0.21
N TYR A 83 -18.04 0.48 0.31
CA TYR A 83 -16.97 0.74 -0.66
C TYR A 83 -15.58 0.75 0.00
N TYR A 84 -14.91 -0.40 0.02
CA TYR A 84 -13.69 -0.63 0.81
C TYR A 84 -12.37 -0.54 0.03
N ARG A 85 -12.39 -0.05 -1.22
CA ARG A 85 -11.22 -0.08 -2.13
C ARG A 85 -9.93 0.47 -1.51
N HIS A 86 -10.02 1.57 -0.77
CA HIS A 86 -8.85 2.20 -0.14
C HIS A 86 -8.77 1.99 1.38
N TYR A 87 -9.86 1.54 2.02
CA TYR A 87 -9.91 1.41 3.48
C TYR A 87 -8.82 0.50 4.02
N PHE A 88 -8.69 -0.72 3.48
CA PHE A 88 -7.71 -1.69 3.98
C PHE A 88 -6.27 -1.22 3.76
N ARG A 89 -6.01 -0.48 2.68
CA ARG A 89 -4.70 0.14 2.43
C ARG A 89 -4.39 1.24 3.44
N GLY A 90 -5.36 2.09 3.77
CA GLY A 90 -5.22 3.08 4.85
C GLY A 90 -5.05 2.43 6.23
N LYS A 91 -5.78 1.35 6.51
CA LYS A 91 -5.70 0.61 7.77
C LYS A 91 -4.32 -0.07 7.92
N LYS A 92 -3.75 -0.62 6.84
CA LYS A 92 -2.36 -1.11 6.80
C LYS A 92 -1.37 -0.06 7.27
N MET A 93 -1.46 1.17 6.77
CA MET A 93 -0.57 2.27 7.20
C MET A 93 -0.69 2.58 8.70
N MET A 94 -1.89 2.46 9.29
CA MET A 94 -2.04 2.64 10.75
C MET A 94 -1.42 1.50 11.54
N ILE A 95 -1.51 0.28 11.03
CA ILE A 95 -0.83 -0.88 11.63
C ILE A 95 0.69 -0.70 11.58
N GLU A 96 1.21 -0.18 10.47
CA GLU A 96 2.64 0.12 10.31
C GLU A 96 3.11 1.19 11.30
N PHE A 97 2.31 2.21 11.64
CA PHE A 97 2.63 3.13 12.73
C PHE A 97 2.85 2.44 14.07
N TYR A 98 2.04 1.42 14.39
CA TYR A 98 2.23 0.62 15.60
C TYR A 98 3.52 -0.20 15.54
N VAL A 99 3.89 -0.73 14.37
CA VAL A 99 5.18 -1.41 14.16
C VAL A 99 6.35 -0.45 14.38
N ILE A 100 6.33 0.72 13.74
CA ILE A 100 7.36 1.77 13.86
C ILE A 100 7.52 2.20 15.33
N SER A 101 6.40 2.33 16.04
CA SER A 101 6.38 2.71 17.46
C SER A 101 6.67 1.55 18.42
N GLN A 102 7.13 0.39 17.93
CA GLN A 102 7.45 -0.81 18.72
C GLN A 102 6.26 -1.40 19.51
N LYS A 103 5.02 -1.09 19.11
CA LYS A 103 3.78 -1.64 19.69
C LYS A 103 3.34 -2.89 18.90
N ILE A 104 4.24 -3.88 18.79
CA ILE A 104 4.08 -4.99 17.84
C ILE A 104 2.84 -5.86 18.13
N GLU A 105 2.55 -6.16 19.40
CA GLU A 105 1.36 -6.96 19.74
C GLU A 105 0.05 -6.23 19.42
N LEU A 106 0.02 -4.91 19.55
CA LEU A 106 -1.11 -4.10 19.10
C LEU A 106 -1.23 -4.12 17.58
N ALA A 107 -0.10 -4.03 16.86
CA ALA A 107 -0.07 -4.13 15.41
C ALA A 107 -0.63 -5.48 14.93
N LEU A 108 -0.22 -6.58 15.55
CA LEU A 108 -0.72 -7.93 15.25
C LEU A 108 -2.22 -8.05 15.52
N LYS A 109 -2.69 -7.55 16.67
CA LYS A 109 -4.12 -7.54 16.99
C LYS A 109 -4.92 -6.75 15.95
N GLN A 110 -4.47 -5.56 15.58
CA GLN A 110 -5.13 -4.72 14.58
C GLN A 110 -5.09 -5.33 13.17
N ALA A 111 -4.03 -6.04 12.81
CA ALA A 111 -3.93 -6.77 11.56
C ALA A 111 -4.88 -7.97 11.52
N GLN A 112 -5.05 -8.68 12.64
CA GLN A 112 -6.03 -9.77 12.74
C GLN A 112 -7.46 -9.23 12.64
N ASP A 113 -7.80 -8.16 13.38
CA ASP A 113 -9.11 -7.54 13.31
C ASP A 113 -9.41 -7.04 11.87
N MET A 114 -8.39 -6.53 11.17
CA MET A 114 -8.48 -6.16 9.76
C MET A 114 -8.74 -7.37 8.85
N TYR A 115 -8.05 -8.49 9.08
CA TYR A 115 -8.26 -9.74 8.34
C TYR A 115 -9.69 -10.24 8.50
N ASP A 116 -10.19 -10.29 9.74
CA ASP A 116 -11.53 -10.79 10.06
C ASP A 116 -12.61 -9.92 9.39
N LYS A 117 -12.45 -8.58 9.44
CA LYS A 117 -13.34 -7.65 8.73
C LYS A 117 -13.29 -7.87 7.21
N ALA A 118 -12.10 -7.96 6.61
CA ALA A 118 -11.95 -8.21 5.18
C ALA A 118 -12.57 -9.54 4.74
N GLN A 119 -12.39 -10.59 5.55
CA GLN A 119 -12.99 -11.90 5.31
C GLN A 119 -14.51 -11.85 5.37
N SER A 120 -15.09 -11.15 6.36
CA SER A 120 -16.55 -10.99 6.47
C SER A 120 -17.17 -10.27 5.26
N LEU A 121 -16.38 -9.43 4.59
CA LEU A 121 -16.77 -8.68 3.40
C LEU A 121 -16.44 -9.41 2.09
N GLY A 122 -15.82 -10.60 2.15
CA GLY A 122 -15.33 -11.30 0.96
C GLY A 122 -14.23 -10.53 0.21
N ASN A 123 -13.52 -9.62 0.89
CA ASN A 123 -12.55 -8.73 0.26
C ASN A 123 -11.14 -9.35 0.30
N HIS A 124 -10.80 -10.08 -0.76
CA HIS A 124 -9.51 -10.78 -0.87
C HIS A 124 -8.30 -9.83 -0.82
N ASP A 125 -8.42 -8.64 -1.41
CA ASP A 125 -7.37 -7.62 -1.36
C ASP A 125 -7.10 -7.19 0.09
N GLY A 126 -8.15 -6.90 0.87
CA GLY A 126 -8.04 -6.53 2.27
C GLY A 126 -7.46 -7.66 3.12
N MET A 127 -7.86 -8.91 2.84
CA MET A 127 -7.30 -10.09 3.50
C MET A 127 -5.79 -10.21 3.22
N ARG A 128 -5.37 -9.98 1.97
CA ARG A 128 -3.95 -10.01 1.58
C ARG A 128 -3.15 -8.93 2.30
N GLU A 129 -3.62 -7.68 2.31
CA GLU A 129 -2.95 -6.60 3.04
C GLU A 129 -2.80 -6.93 4.53
N ALA A 130 -3.82 -7.57 5.13
CA ALA A 130 -3.77 -8.01 6.52
C ALA A 130 -2.76 -9.12 6.76
N CYS A 131 -2.65 -10.09 5.85
CA CYS A 131 -1.61 -11.10 5.90
C CYS A 131 -0.21 -10.48 5.83
N LEU A 132 0.03 -9.46 5.00
CA LEU A 132 1.32 -8.77 4.95
C LEU A 132 1.64 -8.00 6.24
N CYS A 133 0.63 -7.39 6.86
CA CYS A 133 0.79 -6.77 8.19
C CYS A 133 1.13 -7.80 9.28
N LEU A 134 0.41 -8.92 9.32
CA LEU A 134 0.67 -10.02 10.25
C LEU A 134 2.08 -10.58 10.07
N MET A 135 2.46 -10.86 8.82
CA MET A 135 3.81 -11.30 8.46
C MET A 135 4.87 -10.34 9.01
N THR A 136 4.71 -9.04 8.75
CA THR A 136 5.65 -8.01 9.24
C THR A 136 5.75 -8.01 10.77
N GLY A 137 4.61 -8.09 11.49
CA GLY A 137 4.60 -8.13 12.95
C GLY A 137 5.27 -9.38 13.53
N TYR A 138 5.06 -10.55 12.91
CA TYR A 138 5.73 -11.79 13.32
C TYR A 138 7.24 -11.75 13.08
N PHE A 139 7.68 -11.21 11.95
CA PHE A 139 9.12 -11.01 11.67
C PHE A 139 9.78 -10.08 12.71
N ASN A 140 9.10 -9.00 13.12
CA ASN A 140 9.61 -8.09 14.15
C ASN A 140 9.72 -8.74 15.55
N THR A 141 9.08 -9.89 15.76
CA THR A 141 9.14 -10.66 17.01
C THR A 141 9.88 -11.99 16.85
N LEU A 142 10.63 -12.15 15.75
CA LEU A 142 11.43 -13.33 15.41
C LEU A 142 10.60 -14.63 15.26
N ARG A 143 9.28 -14.51 15.10
CA ARG A 143 8.32 -15.62 14.88
C ARG A 143 8.22 -15.94 13.39
N TYR A 144 9.34 -16.34 12.79
CA TYR A 144 9.45 -16.41 11.33
C TYR A 144 8.53 -17.45 10.69
N LYS A 145 8.27 -18.58 11.36
CA LYS A 145 7.39 -19.63 10.82
C LYS A 145 5.97 -19.11 10.64
N GLU A 146 5.44 -18.41 11.63
CA GLU A 146 4.16 -17.72 11.56
C GLU A 146 4.19 -16.64 10.47
N GLY A 147 5.27 -15.86 10.41
CA GLY A 147 5.47 -14.85 9.36
C GLY A 147 5.38 -15.42 7.95
N ILE A 148 6.10 -16.52 7.66
CA ILE A 148 6.07 -17.21 6.37
C ILE A 148 4.71 -17.82 6.07
N THR A 149 4.00 -18.32 7.09
CA THR A 149 2.62 -18.82 6.92
C THR A 149 1.71 -17.72 6.36
N TYR A 150 1.81 -16.50 6.90
CA TYR A 150 1.03 -15.36 6.40
C TYR A 150 1.54 -14.82 5.07
N LEU A 151 2.84 -14.89 4.78
CA LEU A 151 3.36 -14.57 3.45
C LEU A 151 2.75 -15.48 2.38
N ASN A 152 2.77 -16.80 2.61
CA ASN A 152 2.20 -17.78 1.68
C ASN A 152 0.71 -17.56 1.48
N LYS A 153 -0.02 -17.29 2.57
CA LYS A 153 -1.43 -16.93 2.52
C LYS A 153 -1.70 -15.67 1.70
N ALA A 154 -0.81 -14.67 1.75
CA ALA A 154 -0.91 -13.48 0.91
C ALA A 154 -0.74 -13.82 -0.58
N PHE A 155 0.16 -14.74 -0.93
CA PHE A 155 0.28 -15.27 -2.29
C PHE A 155 -0.97 -16.00 -2.74
N GLU A 156 -1.55 -16.87 -1.92
CA GLU A 156 -2.80 -17.60 -2.22
C GLU A 156 -3.98 -16.65 -2.48
N LEU A 157 -4.02 -15.50 -1.79
CA LEU A 157 -5.07 -14.49 -1.96
C LEU A 157 -4.84 -13.56 -3.16
N THR A 158 -3.73 -13.71 -3.89
CA THR A 158 -3.40 -12.84 -5.02
C THR A 158 -4.04 -13.37 -6.30
N SER A 159 -4.87 -12.54 -6.94
CA SER A 159 -5.47 -12.85 -8.23
C SER A 159 -4.43 -12.73 -9.36
N PRO A 160 -4.49 -13.56 -10.42
CA PRO A 160 -3.71 -13.35 -11.64
C PRO A 160 -3.89 -11.95 -12.26
N ASP A 161 -5.07 -11.36 -12.09
CA ASP A 161 -5.42 -10.02 -12.60
C ASP A 161 -5.01 -8.88 -11.65
N SER A 162 -4.29 -9.18 -10.57
CA SER A 162 -3.80 -8.16 -9.63
C SER A 162 -2.88 -7.17 -10.34
N SER A 163 -2.96 -5.89 -9.99
CA SER A 163 -2.12 -4.86 -10.59
C SER A 163 -0.63 -5.11 -10.37
N LEU A 164 0.22 -4.62 -11.27
CA LEU A 164 1.68 -4.70 -11.13
C LEU A 164 2.17 -4.12 -9.79
N ALA A 165 1.58 -3.02 -9.33
CA ALA A 165 1.92 -2.44 -8.03
C ALA A 165 1.69 -3.41 -6.87
N THR A 166 0.58 -4.17 -6.89
CA THR A 166 0.29 -5.20 -5.89
C THR A 166 1.25 -6.37 -5.99
N GLN A 167 1.59 -6.81 -7.20
CA GLN A 167 2.58 -7.88 -7.41
C GLN A 167 3.96 -7.46 -6.88
N ILE A 168 4.40 -6.24 -7.17
CA ILE A 168 5.67 -5.67 -6.72
C ILE A 168 5.72 -5.58 -5.18
N ASP A 169 4.66 -5.11 -4.51
CA ASP A 169 4.63 -5.06 -3.03
C ASP A 169 4.80 -6.46 -2.43
N LEU A 170 4.04 -7.44 -2.92
CA LEU A 170 4.10 -8.81 -2.44
C LEU A 170 5.47 -9.47 -2.66
N LEU A 171 6.02 -9.34 -3.88
CA LEU A 171 7.34 -9.86 -4.22
C LEU A 171 8.44 -9.18 -3.41
N THR A 172 8.35 -7.87 -3.19
CA THR A 172 9.26 -7.12 -2.31
C THR A 172 9.25 -7.68 -0.90
N LYS A 173 8.07 -7.95 -0.33
CA LYS A 173 7.93 -8.56 1.00
C LYS A 173 8.53 -9.96 1.03
N ALA A 174 8.37 -10.76 -0.02
CA ALA A 174 8.95 -12.09 -0.11
C ALA A 174 10.49 -12.05 -0.17
N VAL A 175 11.06 -11.22 -1.05
CA VAL A 175 12.52 -11.04 -1.16
C VAL A 175 13.11 -10.64 0.18
N LEU A 176 12.52 -9.66 0.87
CA LEU A 176 12.99 -9.21 2.18
C LEU A 176 12.88 -10.31 3.25
N ALA A 177 11.77 -11.06 3.26
CA ALA A 177 11.57 -12.16 4.20
C ALA A 177 12.62 -13.27 4.03
N TYR A 178 12.82 -13.75 2.81
CA TYR A 178 13.79 -14.82 2.54
C TYR A 178 15.25 -14.34 2.66
N SER A 179 15.52 -13.07 2.32
CA SER A 179 16.82 -12.44 2.58
C SER A 179 17.14 -12.39 4.07
N TYR A 180 16.16 -12.09 4.92
CA TYR A 180 16.32 -12.09 6.37
C TYR A 180 16.55 -13.51 6.92
N LEU A 181 15.91 -14.52 6.33
CA LEU A 181 16.06 -15.92 6.73
C LEU A 181 17.33 -16.59 6.21
N HIS A 182 18.12 -15.90 5.38
CA HIS A 182 19.25 -16.48 4.65
C HIS A 182 18.87 -17.69 3.78
N ASP A 183 17.62 -17.72 3.30
CA ASP A 183 17.15 -18.70 2.32
C ASP A 183 17.44 -18.17 0.91
N ASN A 184 18.68 -18.40 0.46
CA ASN A 184 19.18 -17.82 -0.79
C ASN A 184 18.42 -18.32 -2.02
N ASP A 185 17.96 -19.58 -2.03
CA ASP A 185 17.25 -20.17 -3.17
C ASP A 185 15.89 -19.49 -3.37
N ASN A 186 15.08 -19.38 -2.32
CA ASN A 186 13.80 -18.68 -2.41
C ASN A 186 13.98 -17.18 -2.61
N MET A 187 14.96 -16.57 -1.95
CA MET A 187 15.25 -15.15 -2.12
C MET A 187 15.59 -14.83 -3.57
N PHE A 188 16.48 -15.60 -4.21
CA PHE A 188 16.86 -15.40 -5.60
C PHE A 188 15.68 -15.61 -6.55
N ARG A 189 14.87 -16.66 -6.35
CA ARG A 189 13.67 -16.90 -7.17
C ARG A 189 12.72 -15.71 -7.15
N TYR A 190 12.38 -15.20 -5.97
CA TYR A 190 11.47 -14.05 -5.86
C TYR A 190 12.12 -12.73 -6.33
N LEU A 191 13.45 -12.62 -6.25
CA LEU A 191 14.18 -11.45 -6.75
C LEU A 191 14.12 -11.37 -8.28
N GLU A 192 14.25 -12.51 -8.98
CA GLU A 192 14.06 -12.58 -10.44
C GLU A 192 12.63 -12.21 -10.83
N GLU A 193 11.62 -12.73 -10.13
CA GLU A 193 10.22 -12.37 -10.35
C GLU A 193 9.97 -10.86 -10.13
N LEU A 194 10.55 -10.29 -9.07
CA LEU A 194 10.46 -8.86 -8.75
C LEU A 194 11.12 -7.99 -9.83
N ASN A 195 12.30 -8.39 -10.31
CA ASN A 195 13.02 -7.67 -11.36
C ASN A 195 12.25 -7.68 -12.69
N ASN A 196 11.59 -8.80 -13.02
CA ASN A 196 10.72 -8.90 -14.18
C ASN A 196 9.47 -8.02 -14.05
N ALA A 197 8.82 -8.01 -12.87
CA ALA A 197 7.67 -7.14 -12.61
C ALA A 197 8.03 -5.65 -12.71
N LYS A 198 9.21 -5.28 -12.20
CA LYS A 198 9.78 -3.92 -12.33
C LYS A 198 9.98 -3.53 -13.79
N ASN A 199 10.54 -4.41 -14.63
CA ASN A 199 10.74 -4.12 -16.06
C ASN A 199 9.41 -3.91 -16.79
N ARG A 200 8.39 -4.74 -16.52
CA ARG A 200 7.04 -4.56 -17.08
C ARG A 200 6.42 -3.21 -16.68
N LEU A 201 6.62 -2.78 -15.43
CA LEU A 201 6.14 -1.48 -14.96
C LEU A 201 6.77 -0.31 -15.72
N GLN A 202 8.04 -0.45 -16.14
CA GLN A 202 8.72 0.55 -16.98
C GLN A 202 8.09 0.64 -18.38
N GLU A 203 7.71 -0.50 -18.96
CA GLU A 203 7.11 -0.59 -20.29
C GLU A 203 5.70 0.04 -20.36
N GLU A 204 4.95 0.03 -19.25
CA GLU A 204 3.62 0.66 -19.15
C GLU A 204 3.66 2.20 -19.15
N GLY A 205 4.85 2.83 -19.21
CA GLY A 205 5.03 4.27 -19.45
C GLY A 205 4.47 5.19 -18.36
N THR A 206 4.04 4.64 -17.22
CA THR A 206 3.37 5.38 -16.13
C THR A 206 4.34 6.05 -15.16
N THR A 207 5.63 6.14 -15.51
CA THR A 207 6.70 6.58 -14.62
C THR A 207 6.80 8.10 -14.56
N VAL A 208 5.95 8.72 -13.73
CA VAL A 208 6.48 9.81 -12.89
C VAL A 208 7.53 9.14 -11.99
N LEU A 209 8.78 9.60 -12.06
CA LEU A 209 9.89 9.18 -11.19
C LEU A 209 9.54 9.51 -9.74
N THR A 210 8.68 8.71 -9.13
CA THR A 210 8.33 8.81 -7.73
C THR A 210 9.44 8.16 -6.90
N ASN A 211 9.67 8.65 -5.68
CA ASN A 211 10.66 8.09 -4.77
C ASN A 211 10.50 6.57 -4.55
N GLY A 212 9.27 6.05 -4.64
CA GLY A 212 8.99 4.62 -4.54
C GLY A 212 9.67 3.80 -5.64
N TYR A 213 9.75 4.33 -6.86
CA TYR A 213 10.39 3.64 -7.99
C TYR A 213 11.92 3.56 -7.81
N THR A 214 12.56 4.67 -7.41
CA THR A 214 13.99 4.68 -7.11
C THR A 214 14.35 3.71 -5.98
N ASN A 215 13.54 3.67 -4.92
CA ASN A 215 13.76 2.76 -3.80
C ASN A 215 13.66 1.28 -4.22
N LEU A 216 12.78 0.95 -5.17
CA LEU A 216 12.66 -0.42 -5.69
C LEU A 216 13.93 -0.87 -6.43
N TYR A 217 14.52 0.00 -7.27
CA TYR A 217 15.78 -0.33 -7.97
C TYR A 217 16.92 -0.56 -6.98
N LEU A 218 17.08 0.35 -6.02
CA LEU A 218 18.12 0.23 -4.99
C LEU A 218 17.94 -1.04 -4.16
N LEU A 219 16.70 -1.42 -3.83
CA LEU A 219 16.41 -2.67 -3.15
C LEU A 219 16.88 -3.86 -3.99
N ILE A 220 16.48 -3.93 -5.26
CA ILE A 220 16.81 -5.06 -6.14
C ILE A 220 18.33 -5.21 -6.28
N ASP A 221 19.05 -4.11 -6.54
CA ASP A 221 20.50 -4.12 -6.66
C ASP A 221 21.18 -4.58 -5.36
N LEU A 222 20.70 -4.10 -4.21
CA LEU A 222 21.18 -4.53 -2.90
C LEU A 222 20.98 -6.04 -2.68
N GLN A 223 19.81 -6.58 -3.06
CA GLN A 223 19.51 -7.99 -2.85
C GLN A 223 20.33 -8.89 -3.79
N TYR A 224 20.59 -8.47 -5.03
CA TYR A 224 21.55 -9.18 -5.90
C TYR A 224 22.96 -9.15 -5.31
N ALA A 225 23.41 -7.99 -4.82
CA ALA A 225 24.72 -7.89 -4.18
C ALA A 225 24.82 -8.82 -2.96
N LEU A 226 23.78 -8.87 -2.13
CA LEU A 226 23.72 -9.79 -0.99
C LEU A 226 23.73 -11.25 -1.44
N TYR A 227 22.99 -11.63 -2.48
CA TYR A 227 23.01 -12.99 -3.02
C TYR A 227 24.41 -13.43 -3.44
N TYR A 228 25.13 -12.60 -4.21
CA TYR A 228 26.46 -12.97 -4.73
C TYR A 228 27.60 -12.85 -3.71
N THR A 229 27.38 -12.18 -2.57
CA THR A 229 28.42 -11.98 -1.54
C THR A 229 28.22 -12.82 -0.28
N ARG A 230 27.01 -13.35 -0.05
CA ARG A 230 26.73 -14.29 1.04
C ARG A 230 27.23 -15.68 0.65
N LEU A 231 28.35 -16.08 1.24
CA LEU A 231 28.88 -17.46 1.20
C LEU A 231 27.98 -18.43 1.96
#